data_AF-A0A293MEJ5-F1
#
_entry.id   AF-A0A293MEJ5-F1
#
_cell.length_a   1.000
_cell.length_b   1.000
_cell.length_c   1.000
_cell.angle_alpha   90.00
_cell.angle_beta   90.00
_cell.angle_gamma   90.00
#
_symmetry.space_group_name_H-M   'P 1'
#
loop_
_entity.id
_entity.type
_entity.pdbx_description
1 polymer ?
#
loop_
_entity_poly.entity_id
_entity_poly.type
_entity_poly.pdbx_seq_one_letter_code
_entity_poly.pdbx_strand_id
1 'polypeptide(L)'
;MTTNVGTMSTGFTLWPTRSTYLDKHDAIIYNRARFYGRDIKGVLSNAPCVDSSYKWAGGGLLSTVDDLVLYGNSMLCSLQTPDNSASPGFLKPSTVEAIWTPAPETSSLWGSSGKYGYGMGWVLSAQETPCRGCREAGPFVASHTGGSMGGTSALTVLPSPCELSIRKCRWNDPPHGVVVAVIGNMTSVAYGRIADEIALQFAQFAK
;
A
#
# COMPACT_ATOMS: atom_id res chain seq x y z
N MET A 1 -0.70 17.65 45.10
CA MET A 1 0.41 16.91 44.46
C MET A 1 -0.16 16.18 43.26
N THR A 2 -0.12 16.83 42.11
CA THR A 2 -0.54 16.28 40.82
C THR A 2 0.63 15.51 40.22
N THR A 3 0.57 14.18 40.26
CA THR A 3 1.52 13.34 39.55
C THR A 3 1.20 13.39 38.06
N ASN A 4 2.07 14.08 37.31
CA ASN A 4 2.16 13.98 35.86
C ASN A 4 2.37 12.50 35.50
N VAL A 5 1.34 11.86 34.94
CA VAL A 5 1.50 10.57 34.28
C VAL A 5 2.11 10.87 32.92
N GLY A 6 3.42 10.66 32.84
CA GLY A 6 4.20 10.86 31.63
C GLY A 6 3.57 10.13 30.45
N THR A 7 3.38 10.87 29.36
CA THR A 7 3.13 10.32 28.04
C THR A 7 4.28 9.38 27.69
N MET A 8 4.06 8.06 27.80
CA MET A 8 4.93 7.07 27.19
C MET A 8 4.81 7.25 25.67
N SER A 9 5.76 7.98 25.08
CA SER A 9 5.94 8.01 23.64
C SER A 9 6.45 6.64 23.19
N THR A 10 5.54 5.72 22.90
CA THR A 10 5.86 4.53 22.12
C THR A 10 6.24 4.99 20.72
N GLY A 11 7.51 4.84 20.37
CA GLY A 11 8.08 5.36 19.14
C GLY A 11 7.38 4.84 17.88
N PHE A 12 6.59 5.72 17.25
CA PHE A 12 6.30 5.69 15.81
C PHE A 12 5.78 7.06 15.35
N THR A 13 6.34 8.17 15.86
CA THR A 13 6.01 9.53 15.39
C THR A 13 6.81 9.88 14.14
N LEU A 14 6.74 9.03 13.10
CA LEU A 14 7.39 9.30 11.83
C LEU A 14 6.40 9.68 10.73
N TRP A 15 5.09 9.56 10.95
CA TRP A 15 4.08 9.85 9.92
C TRP A 15 2.81 10.42 10.59
N PRO A 16 2.07 11.39 9.99
CA PRO A 16 0.82 11.90 10.55
C PRO A 16 -0.36 10.91 10.43
N THR A 17 -0.13 9.63 10.68
CA THR A 17 -1.20 8.62 10.86
C THR A 17 -1.75 8.78 12.26
N ARG A 18 -3.08 8.88 12.38
CA ARG A 18 -3.73 9.08 13.68
C ARG A 18 -4.22 7.77 14.29
N SER A 19 -4.39 6.74 13.46
CA SER A 19 -5.06 5.48 13.82
C SER A 19 -4.29 4.25 13.36
N THR A 20 -2.97 4.33 13.27
CA THR A 20 -2.08 3.22 12.91
C THR A 20 -1.26 2.79 14.12
N TYR A 21 -1.29 1.49 14.41
CA TYR A 21 -0.74 0.91 15.62
C TYR A 21 -0.04 -0.42 15.33
N LEU A 22 0.90 -0.79 16.21
CA LEU A 22 1.38 -2.17 16.30
C LEU A 22 0.29 -3.04 16.94
N ASP A 23 0.03 -4.21 16.36
CA ASP A 23 -0.91 -5.18 16.91
C ASP A 23 -0.33 -5.80 18.19
N LYS A 24 -0.70 -5.23 19.33
CA LYS A 24 -0.39 -5.75 20.65
C LYS A 24 -1.54 -6.65 21.10
N HIS A 25 -1.23 -7.90 21.44
CA HIS A 25 -2.25 -8.89 21.79
C HIS A 25 -2.86 -8.67 23.18
N ASP A 26 -2.11 -8.03 24.08
CA ASP A 26 -2.47 -7.79 25.48
C ASP A 26 -3.24 -6.47 25.67
N ALA A 27 -2.89 -5.44 24.90
CA ALA A 27 -3.49 -4.12 24.98
C ALA A 27 -4.85 -4.05 24.28
N ILE A 28 -5.83 -3.40 24.93
CA ILE A 28 -7.12 -3.10 24.31
C ILE A 28 -6.94 -1.95 23.30
N ILE A 29 -7.18 -2.24 22.02
CA ILE A 29 -7.17 -1.26 20.94
C ILE A 29 -8.63 -0.90 20.62
N TYR A 30 -9.00 0.34 20.91
CA TYR A 30 -10.35 0.85 20.61
C TYR A 30 -10.64 0.81 19.11
N ASN A 31 -11.90 0.57 18.75
CA ASN A 31 -12.38 0.48 17.36
C ASN A 31 -11.70 -0.60 16.51
N ARG A 32 -11.03 -1.58 17.12
CA ARG A 32 -10.54 -2.78 16.43
C ARG A 32 -11.73 -3.63 15.98
N ALA A 33 -11.80 -3.90 14.67
CA ALA A 33 -12.81 -4.79 14.11
C ALA A 33 -12.64 -6.23 14.63
N ARG A 34 -13.76 -6.96 14.74
CA ARG A 34 -13.73 -8.42 14.94
C ARG A 34 -13.32 -9.08 13.63
N PHE A 35 -12.48 -10.10 13.75
CA PHE A 35 -11.89 -10.82 12.62
C PHE A 35 -12.58 -12.17 12.41
N TYR A 36 -12.76 -12.56 11.15
CA TYR A 36 -13.54 -13.74 10.78
C TYR A 36 -12.78 -14.67 9.81
N GLY A 37 -12.91 -15.97 10.04
CA GLY A 37 -12.57 -16.99 9.05
C GLY A 37 -13.81 -17.37 8.24
N ARG A 38 -13.58 -17.85 7.01
CA ARG A 38 -14.62 -18.45 6.18
C ARG A 38 -14.14 -19.83 5.73
N ASP A 39 -14.94 -20.86 5.98
CA ASP A 39 -14.63 -22.22 5.53
C ASP A 39 -14.99 -22.42 4.04
N ILE A 40 -14.67 -23.59 3.50
CA ILE A 40 -14.97 -23.95 2.11
C ILE A 40 -16.48 -24.00 1.79
N LYS A 41 -17.34 -24.14 2.82
CA LYS A 41 -18.80 -24.15 2.70
C LYS A 41 -19.38 -22.74 2.83
N GLY A 42 -18.55 -21.75 3.13
CA GLY A 42 -18.92 -20.36 3.33
C GLY A 42 -19.46 -20.02 4.72
N VAL A 43 -19.31 -20.93 5.69
CA VAL A 43 -19.67 -20.67 7.08
C VAL A 43 -18.64 -19.75 7.72
N LEU A 44 -19.12 -18.70 8.39
CA LEU A 44 -18.27 -17.76 9.12
C LEU A 44 -17.97 -18.26 10.52
N SER A 45 -16.72 -18.14 10.93
CA SER A 45 -16.26 -18.42 12.29
C SER A 45 -15.42 -17.25 12.81
N ASN A 46 -15.36 -17.06 14.13
CA ASN A 46 -14.44 -16.08 14.69
C ASN A 46 -13.00 -16.52 14.45
N ALA A 47 -12.16 -15.59 14.00
CA ALA A 47 -10.73 -15.87 13.89
C ALA A 47 -10.11 -16.01 15.30
N PRO A 48 -9.13 -16.92 15.47
CA PRO A 48 -8.42 -17.04 16.73
C PRO A 48 -7.61 -15.77 17.02
N CYS A 49 -7.50 -15.42 18.30
CA CYS A 49 -6.57 -14.39 18.73
C CYS A 49 -5.14 -14.88 18.47
N VAL A 50 -4.32 -14.04 17.82
CA VAL A 50 -2.93 -14.36 17.53
C VAL A 50 -2.02 -13.25 18.04
N ASP A 51 -0.89 -13.65 18.62
CA ASP A 51 0.18 -12.70 18.91
C ASP A 51 1.01 -12.50 17.64
N SER A 52 1.06 -11.25 17.15
CA SER A 52 1.88 -10.88 15.99
C SER A 52 3.10 -10.02 16.38
N SER A 53 3.40 -9.91 17.67
CA SER A 53 4.49 -9.08 18.20
C SER A 53 5.86 -9.39 17.59
N TYR A 54 6.14 -10.67 17.36
CA TYR A 54 7.40 -11.15 16.78
C TYR A 54 7.51 -10.94 15.26
N LYS A 55 6.46 -10.46 14.60
CA LYS A 55 6.38 -10.32 13.14
C LYS A 55 5.72 -9.02 12.68
N TRP A 56 5.78 -7.96 13.48
CA TRP A 56 5.14 -6.67 13.15
C TRP A 56 5.53 -6.15 11.76
N ALA A 57 6.81 -6.26 11.39
CA ALA A 57 7.31 -5.82 10.10
C ALA A 57 6.70 -6.56 8.89
N GLY A 58 6.20 -7.78 9.07
CA GLY A 58 5.60 -8.59 7.98
C GLY A 58 4.07 -8.53 7.91
N GLY A 59 3.38 -8.28 9.02
CA GLY A 59 1.91 -8.35 9.04
C GLY A 59 1.26 -8.08 10.39
N GLY A 60 1.86 -7.21 11.20
CA GLY A 60 1.33 -6.90 12.54
C GLY A 60 1.07 -5.41 12.77
N LEU A 61 0.77 -4.68 11.69
CA LEU A 61 0.24 -3.31 11.77
C LEU A 61 -1.29 -3.34 11.66
N LEU A 62 -1.96 -2.60 12.54
CA LEU A 62 -3.37 -2.27 12.45
C LEU A 62 -3.50 -0.84 11.95
N SER A 63 -4.43 -0.60 11.02
CA SER A 63 -4.64 0.71 10.43
C SER A 63 -6.10 0.88 10.00
N THR A 64 -6.42 2.05 9.48
CA THR A 64 -7.73 2.41 8.91
C THR A 64 -7.58 2.66 7.42
N VAL A 65 -8.70 2.66 6.69
CA VAL A 65 -8.68 3.00 5.25
C VAL A 65 -8.12 4.41 5.04
N ASP A 66 -8.51 5.37 5.88
CA ASP A 66 -8.04 6.76 5.80
C ASP A 66 -6.52 6.88 5.94
N ASP A 67 -5.94 6.19 6.93
CA ASP A 67 -4.50 6.17 7.14
C ASP A 67 -3.74 5.45 6.01
N LEU A 68 -4.29 4.37 5.44
CA LEU A 68 -3.69 3.68 4.29
C LEU A 68 -3.74 4.54 3.01
N VAL A 69 -4.85 5.25 2.76
CA VAL A 69 -4.95 6.20 1.65
C VAL A 69 -3.98 7.35 1.85
N LEU A 70 -3.86 7.89 3.07
CA LEU A 70 -2.88 8.92 3.40
C LEU A 70 -1.45 8.44 3.12
N TYR A 71 -1.11 7.21 3.51
CA TYR A 71 0.19 6.61 3.21
C TYR A 71 0.43 6.48 1.70
N GLY A 72 -0.53 5.92 0.95
CA GLY A 72 -0.41 5.78 -0.50
C GLY A 72 -0.29 7.12 -1.23
N ASN A 73 -1.12 8.11 -0.85
CA ASN A 73 -1.04 9.47 -1.37
C ASN A 73 0.33 10.08 -1.12
N SER A 74 0.94 9.76 0.01
CA SER A 74 2.20 10.37 0.39
C SER A 74 3.39 9.76 -0.31
N MET A 75 3.33 8.46 -0.63
CA MET A 75 4.26 7.83 -1.56
C MET A 75 4.14 8.47 -2.95
N LEU A 76 2.91 8.68 -3.44
CA LEU A 76 2.63 9.34 -4.72
C LEU A 76 3.15 10.79 -4.74
N CYS A 77 2.83 11.58 -3.71
CA CYS A 77 3.30 12.95 -3.55
C CYS A 77 4.83 13.00 -3.50
N SER A 78 5.45 12.11 -2.72
CA SER A 78 6.91 12.03 -2.58
C SER A 78 7.61 11.66 -3.88
N LEU A 79 7.00 10.81 -4.70
CA LEU A 79 7.53 10.50 -6.03
C LEU A 79 7.45 11.69 -6.99
N GLN A 80 6.36 12.46 -6.94
CA GLN A 80 6.09 13.52 -7.92
C GLN A 80 6.62 14.90 -7.52
N THR A 81 7.03 15.08 -6.26
CA THR A 81 7.53 16.38 -5.75
C THR A 81 9.04 16.48 -5.91
N PRO A 82 9.58 17.46 -6.65
CA PRO A 82 11.02 17.63 -6.77
C PRO A 82 11.74 17.80 -5.42
N ASP A 83 12.95 17.25 -5.31
CA ASP A 83 13.78 17.33 -4.09
C ASP A 83 14.06 18.76 -3.63
N ASN A 84 14.04 19.73 -4.56
CA ASN A 84 14.28 21.15 -4.31
C ASN A 84 12.99 21.98 -4.18
N SER A 85 11.83 21.34 -4.03
CA SER A 85 10.55 22.03 -3.81
C SER A 85 10.54 22.79 -2.47
N ALA A 86 9.85 23.93 -2.43
CA ALA A 86 9.62 24.68 -1.19
C ALA A 86 8.81 23.89 -0.14
N SER A 87 8.03 22.91 -0.59
CA SER A 87 7.32 21.94 0.25
C SER A 87 7.67 20.54 -0.23
N PRO A 88 8.77 19.92 0.26
CA PRO A 88 9.20 18.61 -0.19
C PRO A 88 8.21 17.52 0.26
N GLY A 89 8.20 16.42 -0.50
CA GLY A 89 7.50 15.21 -0.09
C GLY A 89 8.10 14.62 1.19
N PHE A 90 7.40 13.64 1.76
CA PHE A 90 7.88 12.97 2.97
C PHE A 90 9.14 12.13 2.72
N LEU A 91 9.22 11.48 1.55
CA LEU A 91 10.42 10.84 1.05
C LEU A 91 10.95 11.64 -0.14
N LYS A 92 12.25 11.49 -0.41
CA LYS A 92 12.84 11.95 -1.68
C LYS A 92 12.24 11.12 -2.83
N PRO A 93 12.00 11.70 -4.02
CA PRO A 93 11.57 10.94 -5.20
C PRO A 93 12.47 9.75 -5.47
N SER A 94 13.79 9.94 -5.40
CA SER A 94 14.79 8.89 -5.60
C SER A 94 14.66 7.72 -4.61
N THR A 95 14.18 7.97 -3.39
CA THR A 95 13.89 6.92 -2.41
C THR A 95 12.64 6.14 -2.79
N VAL A 96 11.57 6.81 -3.21
CA VAL A 96 10.36 6.13 -3.67
C VAL A 96 10.64 5.31 -4.94
N GLU A 97 11.43 5.86 -5.87
CA GLU A 97 11.90 5.15 -7.05
C GLU A 97 12.67 3.88 -6.68
N ALA A 98 13.58 3.95 -5.70
CA ALA A 98 14.30 2.76 -5.22
C ALA A 98 13.36 1.71 -4.61
N ILE A 99 12.35 2.13 -3.83
CA ILE A 99 11.32 1.25 -3.26
C ILE A 99 10.52 0.56 -4.38
N TRP A 100 10.18 1.31 -5.42
CA TRP A 100 9.40 0.85 -6.58
C TRP A 100 10.26 0.40 -7.77
N THR A 101 11.52 0.06 -7.54
CA THR A 101 12.36 -0.60 -8.54
C THR A 101 12.40 -2.09 -8.22
N PRO A 102 11.98 -2.96 -9.16
CA PRO A 102 12.11 -4.40 -8.98
C PRO A 102 13.58 -4.79 -8.75
N ALA A 103 13.85 -5.61 -7.75
CA ALA A 103 15.19 -6.15 -7.57
C ALA A 103 15.52 -7.14 -8.72
N PRO A 104 16.79 -7.26 -9.15
CA PRO A 104 17.18 -8.27 -10.13
C PRO A 104 16.69 -9.66 -9.71
N GLU A 105 16.23 -10.46 -10.67
CA GLU A 105 15.75 -11.85 -10.45
C GLU A 105 14.49 -12.00 -9.57
N THR A 106 13.86 -10.89 -9.17
CA THR A 106 12.59 -10.90 -8.42
C THR A 106 11.34 -10.78 -9.29
N SER A 107 11.51 -10.77 -10.62
CA SER A 107 10.41 -10.91 -11.58
C SER A 107 9.72 -12.25 -11.33
N SER A 108 8.59 -12.19 -10.63
CA SER A 108 8.00 -13.36 -10.03
C SER A 108 7.11 -14.11 -11.02
N LEU A 109 7.22 -15.44 -10.99
CA LEU A 109 6.41 -16.43 -11.73
C LEU A 109 4.96 -16.55 -11.20
N TRP A 110 4.45 -15.59 -10.40
CA TRP A 110 3.14 -15.63 -9.74
C TRP A 110 1.92 -15.50 -10.69
N GLY A 111 2.20 -15.45 -11.99
CA GLY A 111 1.27 -15.81 -13.05
C GLY A 111 2.09 -16.35 -14.20
N SER A 112 1.49 -17.23 -15.01
CA SER A 112 2.08 -17.90 -16.19
C SER A 112 2.59 -16.94 -17.29
N SER A 113 2.72 -15.65 -17.01
CA SER A 113 2.98 -14.58 -17.98
C SER A 113 4.22 -13.72 -17.69
N GLY A 114 4.88 -13.83 -16.52
CA GLY A 114 6.12 -13.06 -16.25
C GLY A 114 5.91 -11.53 -16.16
N LYS A 115 4.69 -11.08 -15.84
CA LYS A 115 4.23 -9.69 -15.96
C LYS A 115 4.35 -8.81 -14.72
N TYR A 116 5.04 -9.25 -13.67
CA TYR A 116 5.17 -8.48 -12.44
C TYR A 116 6.60 -8.51 -11.88
N GLY A 117 7.06 -7.35 -11.41
CA GLY A 117 8.30 -7.21 -10.63
C GLY A 117 7.99 -7.06 -9.15
N TYR A 118 8.97 -7.34 -8.29
CA TYR A 118 8.84 -7.14 -6.85
C TYR A 118 9.88 -6.12 -6.37
N GLY A 119 9.40 -4.97 -5.89
CA GLY A 119 10.21 -3.94 -5.25
C GLY A 119 10.39 -4.21 -3.75
N MET A 120 10.80 -3.19 -3.00
CA MET A 120 10.91 -3.29 -1.53
C MET A 120 9.52 -3.30 -0.88
N GLY A 121 8.90 -4.48 -0.82
CA GLY A 121 7.56 -4.66 -0.24
C GLY A 121 6.43 -4.17 -1.13
N TRP A 122 6.61 -4.22 -2.46
CA TRP A 122 5.59 -3.84 -3.43
C TRP A 122 5.62 -4.79 -4.63
N VAL A 123 4.45 -5.17 -5.12
CA VAL A 123 4.24 -5.78 -6.42
C VAL A 123 4.11 -4.66 -7.45
N LEU A 124 4.82 -4.79 -8.55
CA LEU A 124 4.94 -3.76 -9.58
C LEU A 124 4.53 -4.36 -10.92
N SER A 125 3.69 -3.68 -11.69
CA SER A 125 3.40 -4.08 -13.06
C SER A 125 4.67 -4.07 -13.91
N ALA A 126 4.93 -5.12 -14.70
CA ALA A 126 6.06 -5.12 -15.62
C ALA A 126 5.91 -4.00 -16.65
N GLN A 127 6.96 -3.19 -16.76
CA GLN A 127 7.14 -2.33 -17.92
C GLN A 127 7.79 -3.18 -19.00
N GLU A 128 6.98 -3.79 -19.87
CA GLU A 128 7.50 -4.58 -20.99
C GLU A 128 8.31 -3.67 -21.94
N THR A 129 9.46 -4.15 -22.41
CA THR A 129 10.23 -3.46 -23.44
C THR A 129 9.37 -3.34 -24.70
N PRO A 130 9.18 -2.14 -25.28
CA PRO A 130 8.36 -1.98 -26.45
C PRO A 130 8.85 -2.86 -27.59
N CYS A 131 8.05 -3.83 -28.03
CA CYS A 131 8.31 -4.66 -29.19
C CYS A 131 7.21 -4.52 -30.25
N ARG A 132 7.59 -4.54 -31.53
CA ARG A 132 6.64 -4.43 -32.64
C ARG A 132 5.72 -5.66 -32.65
N GLY A 133 4.41 -5.42 -32.52
CA GLY A 133 3.39 -6.47 -32.53
C GLY A 133 3.08 -7.08 -31.16
N CYS A 134 3.76 -6.63 -30.10
CA CYS A 134 3.43 -7.01 -28.73
C CYS A 134 2.21 -6.24 -28.22
N ARG A 135 1.49 -6.81 -27.25
CA ARG A 135 0.40 -6.11 -26.58
C ARG A 135 0.98 -4.89 -25.87
N GLU A 136 0.33 -3.74 -25.97
CA GLU A 136 0.74 -2.55 -25.22
C GLU A 136 0.79 -2.87 -23.73
N ALA A 137 1.90 -2.49 -23.09
CA ALA A 137 2.04 -2.59 -21.65
C ALA A 137 0.99 -1.68 -20.98
N GLY A 138 0.34 -2.20 -19.94
CA GLY A 138 -0.59 -1.41 -19.14
C GLY A 138 0.12 -0.25 -18.41
N PRO A 139 -0.63 0.65 -17.78
CA PRO A 139 -0.04 1.70 -16.97
C PRO A 139 0.72 1.09 -15.79
N PHE A 140 1.70 1.84 -15.28
CA PHE A 140 2.47 1.41 -14.11
C PHE A 140 1.58 1.39 -12.86
N VAL A 141 1.58 0.26 -12.15
CA VAL A 141 0.86 0.08 -10.88
C VAL A 141 1.84 -0.41 -9.83
N ALA A 142 1.83 0.23 -8.65
CA ALA A 142 2.46 -0.29 -7.44
C ALA A 142 1.37 -0.76 -6.46
N SER A 143 1.35 -2.05 -6.15
CA SER A 143 0.33 -2.64 -5.29
C SER A 143 0.93 -3.55 -4.22
N HIS A 144 0.22 -3.74 -3.11
CA HIS A 144 0.56 -4.72 -2.09
C HIS A 144 -0.71 -5.25 -1.45
N THR A 145 -0.72 -6.56 -1.17
CA THR A 145 -1.81 -7.21 -0.44
C THR A 145 -1.35 -7.61 0.96
N GLY A 146 -2.22 -7.49 1.94
CA GLY A 146 -1.96 -7.90 3.32
C GLY A 146 -2.88 -9.06 3.69
N GLY A 147 -2.33 -10.12 4.26
CA GLY A 147 -3.09 -11.23 4.80
C GLY A 147 -2.71 -11.48 6.26
N SER A 148 -3.72 -11.56 7.12
CA SER A 148 -3.55 -11.94 8.53
C SER A 148 -4.71 -12.84 8.98
N MET A 149 -4.67 -13.30 10.23
CA MET A 149 -5.73 -14.15 10.78
C MET A 149 -7.03 -13.36 10.91
N GLY A 150 -7.95 -13.65 10.00
CA GLY A 150 -9.26 -13.02 9.91
C GLY A 150 -9.25 -11.60 9.36
N GLY A 151 -8.20 -11.19 8.66
CA GLY A 151 -8.13 -9.90 7.99
C GLY A 151 -7.41 -10.01 6.64
N THR A 152 -7.93 -9.30 5.64
CA THR A 152 -7.27 -9.16 4.33
C THR A 152 -7.34 -7.70 3.90
N SER A 153 -6.27 -7.19 3.31
CA SER A 153 -6.19 -5.83 2.81
C SER A 153 -5.50 -5.76 1.45
N ALA A 154 -5.72 -4.66 0.75
CA ALA A 154 -4.99 -4.30 -0.47
C ALA A 154 -4.76 -2.78 -0.49
N LEU A 155 -3.60 -2.38 -0.98
CA LEU A 155 -3.28 -1.00 -1.30
C LEU A 155 -2.72 -0.96 -2.72
N THR A 156 -3.31 -0.13 -3.57
CA THR A 156 -2.87 0.11 -4.94
C THR A 156 -2.60 1.60 -5.11
N VAL A 157 -1.45 1.92 -5.70
CA VAL A 157 -1.05 3.27 -6.10
C VAL A 157 -0.78 3.26 -7.60
N LEU A 158 -1.53 4.08 -8.33
CA LEU A 158 -1.46 4.26 -9.77
C LEU A 158 -1.06 5.71 -10.06
N PRO A 159 0.24 6.00 -10.23
CA PRO A 159 0.70 7.32 -10.64
C PRO A 159 0.21 7.65 -12.05
N SER A 160 -0.36 8.84 -12.24
CA SER A 160 -0.63 9.34 -13.59
C SER A 160 0.68 9.78 -14.25
N PRO A 161 0.96 9.40 -15.51
CA PRO A 161 2.14 9.89 -16.21
C PRO A 161 2.04 11.40 -16.48
N CYS A 162 3.11 12.15 -16.20
CA CYS A 162 3.32 13.48 -16.78
C CYS A 162 4.24 13.34 -18.00
N GLU A 163 3.86 13.92 -19.15
CA GLU A 163 4.68 13.98 -20.38
C GLU A 163 5.51 12.70 -20.68
N LEU A 164 4.84 11.55 -20.78
CA LEU A 164 5.41 10.24 -21.17
C LEU A 164 6.34 9.56 -20.15
N SER A 165 6.62 10.15 -18.98
CA SER A 165 7.36 9.44 -17.93
C SER A 165 6.98 9.86 -16.53
N ILE A 166 6.79 8.88 -15.65
CA ILE A 166 6.59 9.09 -14.21
C ILE A 166 7.77 9.89 -13.59
N ARG A 167 8.94 9.85 -14.23
CA ARG A 167 10.22 10.41 -13.79
C ARG A 167 10.43 11.90 -14.07
N LYS A 168 9.52 12.56 -14.81
CA LYS A 168 9.67 13.98 -15.21
C LYS A 168 8.50 14.86 -14.77
N CYS A 169 7.82 14.51 -13.67
CA CYS A 169 6.83 15.39 -13.08
C CYS A 169 7.52 16.68 -12.57
N ARG A 170 7.24 17.84 -13.19
CA ARG A 170 7.75 19.16 -12.81
C ARG A 170 6.61 20.08 -12.37
N TRP A 171 6.02 19.88 -11.20
CA TRP A 171 4.70 20.46 -10.90
C TRP A 171 4.70 21.66 -9.95
N ASN A 172 3.84 22.64 -10.28
CA ASN A 172 3.27 23.67 -9.40
C ASN A 172 1.83 23.31 -8.94
N ASP A 173 1.30 22.16 -9.39
CA ASP A 173 -0.06 21.64 -9.15
C ASP A 173 -0.03 20.43 -8.18
N PRO A 174 -1.17 20.05 -7.55
CA PRO A 174 -1.23 18.92 -6.62
C PRO A 174 -0.90 17.58 -7.30
N PRO A 175 -0.37 16.57 -6.59
CA PRO A 175 0.00 15.27 -7.15
C PRO A 175 -1.16 14.54 -7.86
N HIS A 176 -0.88 13.92 -9.00
CA HIS A 176 -1.86 13.28 -9.88
C HIS A 176 -1.71 11.76 -9.87
N GLY A 177 -2.81 11.05 -9.58
CA GLY A 177 -2.86 9.60 -9.61
C GLY A 177 -4.06 9.09 -8.85
N VAL A 178 -4.18 7.77 -8.76
CA VAL A 178 -5.25 7.09 -8.04
C VAL A 178 -4.65 6.21 -6.96
N VAL A 179 -5.15 6.34 -5.74
CA VAL A 179 -4.81 5.49 -4.60
C VAL A 179 -6.08 4.78 -4.14
N VAL A 180 -6.01 3.45 -4.04
CA VAL A 180 -7.13 2.61 -3.61
C VAL A 180 -6.66 1.77 -2.44
N ALA A 181 -7.35 1.89 -1.31
CA ALA A 181 -7.14 1.04 -0.14
C ALA A 181 -8.42 0.24 0.15
N VAL A 182 -8.26 -1.06 0.40
CA VAL A 182 -9.35 -1.97 0.78
C VAL A 182 -8.93 -2.71 2.03
N ILE A 183 -9.77 -2.69 3.07
CA ILE A 183 -9.58 -3.49 4.29
C ILE A 183 -10.86 -4.30 4.50
N GLY A 184 -10.70 -5.61 4.70
CA GLY A 184 -11.78 -6.50 5.09
C GLY A 184 -11.39 -7.33 6.31
N ASN A 185 -12.36 -7.57 7.17
CA ASN A 185 -12.20 -8.36 8.40
C ASN A 185 -12.47 -9.86 8.18
N MET A 186 -12.04 -10.38 7.03
CA MET A 186 -12.16 -11.80 6.68
C MET A 186 -10.87 -12.30 6.05
N THR A 187 -10.45 -13.52 6.38
CA THR A 187 -9.27 -14.17 5.76
C THR A 187 -9.55 -14.54 4.30
N SER A 188 -8.50 -14.56 3.48
CA SER A 188 -8.48 -15.16 2.14
C SER A 188 -9.44 -14.51 1.14
N VAL A 189 -9.63 -13.19 1.23
CA VAL A 189 -10.41 -12.44 0.23
C VAL A 189 -9.47 -11.78 -0.77
N ALA A 190 -9.64 -12.06 -2.06
CA ALA A 190 -8.73 -11.57 -3.11
C ALA A 190 -8.96 -10.09 -3.46
N TYR A 191 -8.63 -9.17 -2.55
CA TYR A 191 -8.82 -7.73 -2.76
C TYR A 191 -7.82 -7.08 -3.74
N GLY A 192 -6.65 -7.69 -3.97
CA GLY A 192 -5.61 -7.08 -4.83
C GLY A 192 -6.11 -6.74 -6.24
N ARG A 193 -6.70 -7.74 -6.92
CA ARG A 193 -7.25 -7.54 -8.28
C ARG A 193 -8.38 -6.50 -8.30
N ILE A 194 -9.23 -6.49 -7.27
CA ILE A 194 -10.34 -5.55 -7.16
C ILE A 194 -9.80 -4.11 -7.01
N ALA A 195 -8.79 -3.91 -6.16
CA ALA A 195 -8.17 -2.61 -5.96
C ALA A 195 -7.52 -2.08 -7.25
N ASP A 196 -6.83 -2.94 -8.01
CA ASP A 196 -6.23 -2.59 -9.30
C ASP A 196 -7.30 -2.24 -10.35
N GLU A 197 -8.39 -3.03 -10.45
CA GLU A 197 -9.50 -2.74 -11.36
C GLU A 197 -10.18 -1.41 -11.03
N ILE A 198 -10.43 -1.13 -9.75
CA ILE A 198 -10.96 0.18 -9.31
C ILE A 198 -10.00 1.30 -9.70
N ALA A 199 -8.71 1.17 -9.42
CA ALA A 199 -7.72 2.21 -9.74
C ALA A 199 -7.71 2.53 -11.24
N LEU A 200 -7.74 1.51 -12.10
CA LEU A 200 -7.79 1.66 -13.55
C LEU A 200 -9.09 2.30 -14.07
N GLN A 201 -10.23 2.02 -13.44
CA GLN A 201 -11.50 2.66 -13.80
C GLN A 201 -11.49 4.14 -13.41
N PHE A 202 -11.03 4.46 -12.20
CA PHE A 202 -10.96 5.85 -11.74
C PHE A 202 -9.95 6.69 -12.53
N ALA A 203 -8.85 6.09 -12.99
CA ALA A 203 -7.87 6.77 -13.84
C ALA A 203 -8.44 7.22 -15.20
N GLN A 204 -9.53 6.60 -15.68
CA GLN A 204 -10.19 7.03 -16.93
C GLN A 204 -10.95 8.36 -16.76
N PHE A 205 -11.41 8.66 -15.54
CA PHE A 205 -12.13 9.90 -15.21
C PHE A 205 -11.19 11.04 -14.84
N ALA A 206 -9.91 10.76 -14.58
CA ALA A 206 -8.89 11.75 -14.22
C ALA A 206 -8.26 12.46 -15.44
N LYS A 207 -8.88 12.34 -16.63
CA LYS A 207 -8.45 12.96 -17.89
C LYS A 207 -9.01 14.37 -18.06
#